data_AF-A0A0F9IR73-F1
#
_entry.id   AF-A0A0F9IR73-F1
#
_cell.length_a   1.000
_cell.length_b   1.000
_cell.length_c   1.000
_cell.angle_alpha   90.00
_cell.angle_beta   90.00
_cell.angle_gamma   90.00
#
_symmetry.space_group_name_H-M   'P 1'
#
loop_
_entity.id
_entity.type
_entity.pdbx_description
1 polymer ?
#
loop_
_entity_poly.entity_id
_entity_poly.type
_entity_poly.pdbx_seq_one_letter_code
_entity_poly.pdbx_strand_id
1 'polypeptide(L)'
;VRAARDAATGSVVRPSTFNDRHFKCTTAGTSGGSEPAWDTTIGNTTADGSVVWTTEQALTIEVTVDTVTDSGVFTVVYSGDAPDALLTGGLLTFIGGHNANVPPIEVKTWVLSTRTITLFLPAPFNVGGITDSFLGLEDGSGNILLEGGDDLLLESGDVLKINAGCAKDRLACISFDNIYNAQAEWYVPGTKVLFRTPNAQ
;
A
#
# COMPACT_ATOMS: atom_id res chain seq x y z
N VAL A 1 -29.15 21.95 -12.63
CA VAL A 1 -27.68 21.86 -12.74
C VAL A 1 -27.30 20.43 -12.38
N ARG A 2 -26.57 19.70 -13.24
CA ARG A 2 -26.12 18.34 -12.90
C ARG A 2 -24.92 18.46 -11.97
N ALA A 3 -24.81 17.56 -10.98
CA ALA A 3 -23.61 17.47 -10.15
C ALA A 3 -22.37 17.28 -11.05
N ALA A 4 -21.25 17.87 -10.65
CA ALA A 4 -19.98 17.55 -11.27
C ALA A 4 -19.69 16.04 -11.04
N ARG A 5 -18.98 15.38 -11.96
CA ARG A 5 -18.81 13.92 -11.93
C ARG A 5 -18.11 13.42 -10.67
N ASP A 6 -17.26 14.26 -10.09
CA ASP A 6 -16.59 14.09 -8.80
C ASP A 6 -17.56 14.26 -7.61
N ALA A 7 -18.59 15.09 -7.70
CA ALA A 7 -19.58 15.34 -6.64
C ALA A 7 -20.89 14.51 -6.79
N ALA A 8 -20.83 13.39 -7.51
CA ALA A 8 -21.93 12.43 -7.61
C ALA A 8 -21.85 11.36 -6.51
N THR A 9 -23.00 10.84 -6.06
CA THR A 9 -23.03 9.76 -5.04
C THR A 9 -22.18 8.58 -5.49
N GLY A 10 -21.28 8.14 -4.61
CA GLY A 10 -20.34 7.04 -4.86
C GLY A 10 -19.01 7.46 -5.47
N SER A 11 -18.87 8.70 -5.96
CA SER A 11 -17.58 9.23 -6.40
C SER A 11 -16.60 9.33 -5.23
N VAL A 12 -15.33 9.04 -5.49
CA VAL A 12 -14.26 9.06 -4.50
C VAL A 12 -13.20 10.08 -4.91
N VAL A 13 -12.76 10.91 -3.98
CA VAL A 13 -11.69 11.88 -4.18
C VAL A 13 -10.50 11.60 -3.27
N ARG A 14 -9.31 11.92 -3.77
CA ARG A 14 -8.06 11.91 -3.02
C ARG A 14 -7.75 13.34 -2.58
N PRO A 15 -7.32 13.56 -1.32
CA PRO A 15 -6.90 14.88 -0.88
C PRO A 15 -5.64 15.34 -1.60
N SER A 16 -5.42 16.66 -1.68
CA SER A 16 -4.21 17.22 -2.29
C SER A 16 -2.95 16.87 -1.50
N THR A 17 -3.06 16.86 -0.17
CA THR A 17 -2.03 16.37 0.74
C THR A 17 -2.39 14.95 1.15
N PHE A 18 -1.49 14.01 0.88
CA PHE A 18 -1.71 12.61 1.21
C PHE A 18 -1.81 12.41 2.73
N ASN A 19 -2.80 11.64 3.18
CA ASN A 19 -3.12 11.43 4.59
C ASN A 19 -3.69 10.02 4.87
N ASP A 20 -3.38 9.02 4.03
CA ASP A 20 -3.92 7.66 4.10
C ASP A 20 -5.45 7.54 4.05
N ARG A 21 -6.16 8.56 3.55
CA ARG A 21 -7.62 8.58 3.41
C ARG A 21 -8.08 8.86 1.99
N HIS A 22 -9.28 8.38 1.73
CA HIS A 22 -10.09 8.76 0.59
C HIS A 22 -11.46 9.24 1.08
N PHE A 23 -12.12 10.06 0.25
CA PHE A 23 -13.39 10.68 0.63
C PHE A 23 -14.44 10.31 -0.40
N LYS A 24 -15.46 9.57 0.04
CA LYS A 24 -16.56 9.08 -0.80
C LYS A 24 -17.77 10.00 -0.67
N CYS A 25 -18.28 10.48 -1.79
CA CYS A 25 -19.48 11.30 -1.81
C CYS A 25 -20.70 10.47 -1.40
N THR A 26 -21.30 10.79 -0.26
CA THR A 26 -22.52 10.15 0.24
C THR A 26 -23.77 10.98 -0.03
N THR A 27 -23.64 12.32 -0.10
CA THR A 27 -24.72 13.21 -0.56
C THR A 27 -24.25 13.98 -1.78
N ALA A 28 -24.84 13.70 -2.94
CA ALA A 28 -24.49 14.38 -4.18
C ALA A 28 -24.85 15.87 -4.15
N GLY A 29 -24.03 16.69 -4.80
CA GLY A 29 -24.18 18.14 -4.77
C GLY A 29 -23.21 18.86 -5.70
N THR A 30 -22.80 20.04 -5.27
CA THR A 30 -21.74 20.85 -5.90
C THR A 30 -20.69 21.10 -4.83
N SER A 31 -19.46 20.66 -5.09
CA SER A 31 -18.31 20.92 -4.24
C SER A 31 -17.99 22.42 -4.18
N GLY A 32 -17.29 22.83 -3.14
CA GLY A 32 -16.74 24.17 -3.01
C GLY A 32 -15.64 24.44 -4.06
N GLY A 33 -15.27 25.72 -4.20
CA GLY A 33 -14.18 26.12 -5.10
C GLY A 33 -12.77 25.81 -4.56
N SER A 34 -12.66 25.27 -3.35
CA SER A 34 -11.40 24.91 -2.70
C SER A 34 -11.63 23.69 -1.82
N GLU A 35 -10.56 22.92 -1.61
CA GLU A 35 -10.61 21.70 -0.82
C GLU A 35 -11.01 22.01 0.65
N PRO A 36 -11.95 21.26 1.24
CA PRO A 36 -12.37 21.45 2.62
C PRO A 36 -11.28 20.97 3.60
N ALA A 37 -11.41 21.37 4.87
CA ALA A 37 -10.66 20.73 5.94
C ALA A 37 -11.26 19.34 6.20
N TRP A 38 -10.57 18.30 5.76
CA TRP A 38 -11.04 16.91 5.88
C TRP A 38 -11.04 16.41 7.32
N ASP A 39 -12.15 15.81 7.74
CA ASP A 39 -12.15 14.94 8.91
C ASP A 39 -11.54 13.59 8.54
N THR A 40 -10.37 13.27 9.08
CA THR A 40 -9.63 12.03 8.75
C THR A 40 -10.09 10.81 9.55
N THR A 41 -11.08 10.97 10.42
CA THR A 41 -11.66 9.84 11.16
C THR A 41 -12.53 9.00 10.23
N ILE A 42 -12.24 7.70 10.12
CA ILE A 42 -12.99 6.80 9.23
C ILE A 42 -14.47 6.78 9.65
N GLY A 43 -15.36 6.96 8.66
CA GLY A 43 -16.81 7.01 8.85
C GLY A 43 -17.38 8.38 9.19
N ASN A 44 -16.55 9.35 9.58
CA ASN A 44 -17.01 10.73 9.76
C ASN A 44 -17.30 11.41 8.42
N THR A 45 -17.98 12.56 8.49
CA THR A 45 -18.39 13.31 7.31
C THR A 45 -17.77 14.70 7.24
N THR A 46 -17.44 15.14 6.04
CA THR A 46 -16.98 16.50 5.73
C THR A 46 -17.96 17.14 4.75
N ALA A 47 -18.49 18.32 5.10
CA ALA A 47 -19.34 19.10 4.22
C ALA A 47 -18.50 20.00 3.31
N ASP A 48 -18.83 20.04 2.03
CA ASP A 48 -18.10 20.81 1.02
C ASP A 48 -19.09 21.42 0.01
N GLY A 49 -19.43 22.69 0.19
CA GLY A 49 -20.55 23.30 -0.54
C GLY A 49 -21.88 22.62 -0.21
N SER A 50 -22.48 21.94 -1.18
CA SER A 50 -23.70 21.13 -0.99
C SER A 50 -23.46 19.61 -1.05
N VAL A 51 -22.22 19.18 -1.26
CA VAL A 51 -21.85 17.77 -1.23
C VAL A 51 -21.46 17.36 0.19
N VAL A 52 -21.71 16.10 0.55
CA VAL A 52 -21.23 15.51 1.80
C VAL A 52 -20.34 14.32 1.47
N TRP A 53 -19.12 14.37 2.00
CA TRP A 53 -18.13 13.32 1.86
C TRP A 53 -18.06 12.49 3.14
N THR A 54 -17.92 11.18 3.00
CA THR A 54 -17.62 10.25 4.10
C THR A 54 -16.20 9.74 3.96
N THR A 55 -15.48 9.74 5.07
CA THR A 55 -14.07 9.34 5.11
C THR A 55 -13.94 7.82 5.10
N GLU A 56 -13.13 7.32 4.16
CA GLU A 56 -12.81 5.90 4.00
C GLU A 56 -11.29 5.69 4.03
N GLN A 57 -10.87 4.48 4.40
CA GLN A 57 -9.47 4.08 4.39
C GLN A 57 -8.93 4.06 2.96
N ALA A 58 -7.78 4.70 2.70
CA ALA A 58 -7.12 4.56 1.41
C ALA A 58 -6.52 3.16 1.26
N LEU A 59 -6.51 2.65 0.03
CA LEU A 59 -5.88 1.39 -0.35
C LEU A 59 -4.38 1.51 -0.62
N THR A 60 -3.80 2.66 -0.25
CA THR A 60 -2.38 2.93 -0.38
C THR A 60 -1.95 3.68 0.87
N ILE A 61 -0.76 3.35 1.38
CA ILE A 61 -0.07 4.15 2.38
C ILE A 61 1.30 4.59 1.86
N GLU A 62 1.78 5.73 2.33
CA GLU A 62 3.13 6.23 2.08
C GLU A 62 3.85 6.35 3.42
N VAL A 63 4.99 5.69 3.54
CA VAL A 63 5.74 5.54 4.80
C VAL A 63 7.24 5.68 4.57
N THR A 64 7.97 5.92 5.64
CA THR A 64 9.44 5.98 5.62
C THR A 64 10.01 4.83 6.44
N VAL A 65 11.08 4.20 5.97
CA VAL A 65 11.79 3.16 6.73
C VAL A 65 12.38 3.77 8.00
N ASP A 66 12.18 3.10 9.13
CA ASP A 66 12.66 3.51 10.45
C ASP A 66 13.90 2.72 10.85
N THR A 67 13.75 1.42 11.09
CA THR A 67 14.87 0.52 11.43
C THR A 67 14.86 -0.72 10.55
N VAL A 68 16.03 -1.12 10.05
CA VAL A 68 16.18 -2.31 9.19
C VAL A 68 16.77 -3.43 10.04
N THR A 69 16.02 -4.53 10.19
CA THR A 69 16.50 -5.72 10.90
C THR A 69 17.29 -6.61 9.97
N ASP A 70 16.74 -6.84 8.78
CA ASP A 70 17.37 -7.56 7.67
C ASP A 70 16.74 -7.10 6.35
N SER A 71 17.24 -7.62 5.22
CA SER A 71 16.75 -7.28 3.87
C SER A 71 15.28 -7.65 3.62
N GLY A 72 14.65 -8.47 4.47
CA GLY A 72 13.25 -8.88 4.39
C GLY A 72 12.36 -8.35 5.53
N VAL A 73 12.93 -7.76 6.59
CA VAL A 73 12.20 -7.33 7.79
C VAL A 73 12.71 -5.98 8.28
N PHE A 74 11.80 -5.01 8.34
CA PHE A 74 12.10 -3.66 8.82
C PHE A 74 10.85 -3.00 9.42
N THR A 75 11.07 -1.97 10.24
CA THR A 75 10.03 -1.11 10.78
C THR A 75 9.90 0.18 9.96
N VAL A 76 8.74 0.83 10.06
CA VAL A 76 8.48 2.10 9.39
C VAL A 76 7.94 3.17 10.34
N VAL A 77 8.20 4.42 10.00
CA VAL A 77 7.54 5.58 10.60
C VAL A 77 6.14 5.66 10.01
N TYR A 78 5.13 5.37 10.83
CA TYR A 78 3.72 5.39 10.46
C TYR A 78 2.85 5.89 11.61
N SER A 79 2.01 6.90 11.34
CA SER A 79 1.09 7.50 12.31
C SER A 79 -0.39 7.18 12.05
N GLY A 80 -0.70 6.45 10.97
CA GLY A 80 -2.06 6.04 10.66
C GLY A 80 -2.49 4.76 11.38
N ASP A 81 -3.59 4.18 10.90
CA ASP A 81 -4.33 3.08 11.51
C ASP A 81 -4.65 1.95 10.52
N ALA A 82 -3.89 1.84 9.43
CA ALA A 82 -4.01 0.75 8.46
C ALA A 82 -4.01 -0.62 9.16
N PRO A 83 -5.11 -1.40 9.09
CA PRO A 83 -5.19 -2.68 9.78
C PRO A 83 -4.25 -3.71 9.15
N ASP A 84 -3.77 -4.67 9.94
CA ASP A 84 -2.81 -5.71 9.54
C ASP A 84 -3.17 -6.39 8.20
N ALA A 85 -4.45 -6.73 8.02
CA ALA A 85 -4.95 -7.40 6.82
C ALA A 85 -4.90 -6.52 5.56
N LEU A 86 -4.87 -5.19 5.68
CA LEU A 86 -4.93 -4.27 4.53
C LEU A 86 -3.72 -4.42 3.62
N LEU A 87 -2.53 -4.55 4.18
CA LEU A 87 -1.27 -4.56 3.42
C LEU A 87 -0.68 -5.96 3.26
N THR A 88 -1.31 -6.98 3.86
CA THR A 88 -0.89 -8.38 3.74
C THR A 88 -1.13 -8.87 2.30
N GLY A 89 -0.07 -9.31 1.61
CA GLY A 89 -0.11 -9.61 0.17
C GLY A 89 -0.12 -8.36 -0.71
N GLY A 90 0.22 -7.21 -0.14
CA GLY A 90 0.30 -5.91 -0.80
C GLY A 90 1.56 -5.75 -1.65
N LEU A 91 1.60 -4.66 -2.40
CA LEU A 91 2.72 -4.35 -3.28
C LEU A 91 3.44 -3.10 -2.77
N LEU A 92 4.70 -3.26 -2.36
CA LEU A 92 5.59 -2.22 -1.90
C LEU A 92 6.43 -1.69 -3.07
N THR A 93 6.51 -0.38 -3.21
CA THR A 93 7.32 0.32 -4.20
C THR A 93 8.18 1.35 -3.50
N PHE A 94 9.49 1.34 -3.79
CA PHE A 94 10.41 2.38 -3.34
C PHE A 94 10.25 3.61 -4.25
N ILE A 95 9.85 4.73 -3.65
CA ILE A 95 9.57 5.99 -4.35
C ILE A 95 10.60 7.09 -4.04
N GLY A 96 11.48 6.86 -3.07
CA GLY A 96 12.57 7.75 -2.71
C GLY A 96 13.72 6.97 -2.07
N GLY A 97 14.83 7.68 -1.81
CA GLY A 97 16.08 7.07 -1.34
C GLY A 97 16.86 6.40 -2.48
N HIS A 98 17.89 5.63 -2.11
CA HIS A 98 18.78 4.95 -3.07
C HIS A 98 18.03 3.90 -3.91
N ASN A 99 16.92 3.38 -3.39
CA ASN A 99 16.13 2.34 -4.04
C ASN A 99 15.02 2.87 -4.95
N ALA A 100 15.00 4.17 -5.26
CA ALA A 100 13.95 4.74 -6.11
C ALA A 100 13.88 4.03 -7.48
N ASN A 101 12.67 3.71 -7.95
CA ASN A 101 12.38 3.06 -9.23
C ASN A 101 12.79 1.58 -9.35
N VAL A 102 13.16 0.96 -8.25
CA VAL A 102 13.32 -0.48 -8.15
C VAL A 102 11.99 -1.21 -8.42
N PRO A 103 12.01 -2.42 -9.02
CA PRO A 103 10.82 -3.26 -9.16
C PRO A 103 10.12 -3.49 -7.82
N PRO A 104 8.78 -3.38 -7.79
CA PRO A 104 8.06 -3.48 -6.53
C PRO A 104 8.15 -4.89 -5.94
N ILE A 105 8.09 -4.97 -4.61
CA ILE A 105 8.25 -6.20 -3.82
C ILE A 105 6.95 -6.52 -3.09
N GLU A 106 6.62 -7.80 -2.98
CA GLU A 106 5.42 -8.25 -2.29
C GLU A 106 5.61 -8.24 -0.77
N VAL A 107 4.65 -7.63 -0.07
CA VAL A 107 4.55 -7.63 1.38
C VAL A 107 3.92 -8.95 1.81
N LYS A 108 4.62 -9.70 2.65
CA LYS A 108 4.12 -10.94 3.26
C LYS A 108 3.19 -10.63 4.43
N THR A 109 3.59 -9.76 5.35
CA THR A 109 2.79 -9.36 6.50
C THR A 109 3.05 -7.92 6.88
N TRP A 110 1.99 -7.26 7.37
CA TRP A 110 2.04 -5.96 8.05
C TRP A 110 1.49 -6.14 9.46
N VAL A 111 2.18 -5.55 10.45
CA VAL A 111 1.75 -5.55 11.84
C VAL A 111 1.71 -4.11 12.34
N LEU A 112 0.51 -3.57 12.57
CA LEU A 112 0.30 -2.18 12.95
C LEU A 112 0.90 -1.84 14.33
N SER A 113 0.79 -2.75 15.29
CA SER A 113 1.24 -2.50 16.67
C SER A 113 2.75 -2.29 16.79
N THR A 114 3.53 -2.95 15.95
CA THR A 114 5.00 -2.84 15.89
C THR A 114 5.49 -2.05 14.68
N ARG A 115 4.59 -1.73 13.74
CA ARG A 115 4.87 -1.08 12.45
C ARG A 115 5.90 -1.85 11.63
N THR A 116 5.81 -3.18 11.69
CA THR A 116 6.76 -4.09 11.05
C THR A 116 6.23 -4.58 9.72
N ILE A 117 7.08 -4.52 8.70
CA ILE A 117 6.86 -5.11 7.39
C ILE A 117 7.76 -6.32 7.27
N THR A 118 7.16 -7.43 6.83
CA THR A 118 7.89 -8.63 6.40
C THR A 118 7.64 -8.80 4.90
N LEU A 119 8.71 -8.96 4.11
CA LEU A 119 8.63 -9.21 2.68
C LEU A 119 8.50 -10.71 2.37
N PHE A 120 7.91 -11.03 1.22
CA PHE A 120 7.79 -12.43 0.79
C PHE A 120 9.15 -13.01 0.37
N LEU A 121 9.90 -12.21 -0.38
CA LEU A 121 11.33 -12.43 -0.65
C LEU A 121 12.11 -11.26 -0.05
N PRO A 122 13.32 -11.50 0.49
CA PRO A 122 14.19 -10.42 0.90
C PRO A 122 14.44 -9.46 -0.26
N ALA A 123 14.49 -8.16 0.03
CA ALA A 123 14.91 -7.17 -0.94
C ALA A 123 16.31 -7.52 -1.47
N PRO A 124 16.56 -7.38 -2.78
CA PRO A 124 17.84 -7.75 -3.38
C PRO A 124 18.96 -6.73 -3.07
N PHE A 125 18.76 -5.89 -2.06
CA PHE A 125 19.64 -4.79 -1.65
C PHE A 125 20.40 -5.19 -0.40
N ASN A 126 21.62 -4.66 -0.28
CA ASN A 126 22.33 -4.79 0.97
C ASN A 126 21.64 -3.90 2.02
N VAL A 127 21.76 -4.27 3.30
CA VAL A 127 21.21 -3.46 4.40
C VAL A 127 22.20 -2.34 4.70
N GLY A 128 21.75 -1.08 4.57
CA GLY A 128 22.55 0.09 4.90
C GLY A 128 22.83 0.18 6.40
N GLY A 129 24.02 0.65 6.76
CA GLY A 129 24.47 0.75 8.15
C GLY A 129 25.19 -0.49 8.69
N ILE A 130 25.31 -1.56 7.90
CA ILE A 130 26.37 -2.54 8.12
C ILE A 130 27.63 -1.88 7.56
N THR A 131 28.49 -1.35 8.43
CA THR A 131 29.87 -1.05 8.05
C THR A 131 30.46 -2.34 7.51
N ASP A 132 30.49 -2.51 6.19
CA ASP A 132 31.26 -3.60 5.60
C ASP A 132 32.70 -3.32 5.99
N SER A 133 33.24 -4.17 6.85
CA SER A 133 34.60 -4.04 7.32
C SER A 133 35.53 -4.37 6.15
N PHE A 134 35.80 -3.34 5.35
CA PHE A 134 37.02 -3.15 4.60
C PHE A 134 37.36 -4.24 3.56
N LEU A 135 36.99 -3.98 2.30
CA LEU A 135 37.87 -4.29 1.17
C LEU A 135 38.17 -2.99 0.42
N GLY A 136 38.87 -2.07 1.10
CA GLY A 136 39.51 -0.97 0.39
C GLY A 136 40.68 -1.52 -0.43
N LEU A 137 40.59 -1.49 -1.75
CA LEU A 137 41.79 -1.44 -2.58
C LEU A 137 42.33 -0.01 -2.40
N GLU A 138 43.44 0.13 -1.67
CA GLU A 138 44.13 1.41 -1.53
C GLU A 138 44.46 1.94 -2.93
N ASP A 139 44.09 3.19 -3.22
CA ASP A 139 44.81 3.86 -4.28
C ASP A 139 46.28 3.94 -3.84
N GLY A 140 47.23 3.89 -4.78
CA GLY A 140 48.66 3.95 -4.45
C GLY A 140 49.12 5.23 -3.73
N SER A 141 48.20 6.05 -3.20
CA SER A 141 48.42 7.26 -2.42
C SER A 141 47.93 7.14 -0.97
N GLY A 142 47.39 5.98 -0.56
CA GLY A 142 46.95 5.74 0.82
C GLY A 142 45.57 6.33 1.15
N ASN A 143 44.77 6.69 0.14
CA ASN A 143 43.38 7.09 0.32
C ASN A 143 42.45 5.90 0.06
N ILE A 144 41.46 5.72 0.94
CA ILE A 144 40.36 4.78 0.72
C ILE A 144 39.37 5.45 -0.23
N LEU A 145 39.18 4.87 -1.41
CA LEU A 145 38.06 5.20 -2.29
C LEU A 145 36.79 4.61 -1.65
N LEU A 146 36.07 5.43 -0.88
CA LEU A 146 34.67 5.17 -0.61
C LEU A 146 33.94 5.55 -1.90
N GLU A 147 33.59 4.59 -2.75
CA GLU A 147 32.65 4.84 -3.84
C GLU A 147 31.27 5.14 -3.21
N GLY A 148 31.11 6.38 -2.75
CA GLY A 148 29.82 6.92 -2.38
C GLY A 148 29.06 7.23 -3.66
N GLY A 149 28.29 6.26 -4.15
CA GLY A 149 27.46 6.46 -5.32
C GLY A 149 26.44 5.35 -5.48
N ASP A 150 25.17 5.69 -5.27
CA ASP A 150 23.98 5.01 -5.82
C ASP A 150 23.86 3.49 -5.63
N ASP A 151 24.58 2.89 -4.68
CA ASP A 151 24.38 1.50 -4.34
C ASP A 151 22.96 1.31 -3.80
N LEU A 152 22.25 0.33 -4.35
CA LEU A 152 20.92 -0.04 -3.87
C LEU A 152 21.06 -0.61 -2.47
N LEU A 153 20.66 0.17 -1.47
CA LEU A 153 20.81 -0.11 -0.04
C LEU A 153 19.49 0.12 0.67
N LEU A 154 18.98 -0.87 1.39
CA LEU A 154 17.81 -0.70 2.25
C LEU A 154 18.25 -0.04 3.56
N GLU A 155 17.84 1.20 3.79
CA GLU A 155 18.24 1.97 4.97
C GLU A 155 17.12 2.81 5.57
N SER A 156 17.36 3.31 6.79
CA SER A 156 16.47 4.28 7.43
C SER A 156 16.35 5.54 6.57
N GLY A 157 15.13 6.03 6.37
CA GLY A 157 14.87 7.21 5.52
C GLY A 157 14.37 6.90 4.11
N ASP A 158 14.45 5.65 3.64
CA ASP A 158 13.85 5.24 2.37
C ASP A 158 12.34 5.48 2.37
N VAL A 159 11.80 6.04 1.28
CA VAL A 159 10.38 6.37 1.16
C VAL A 159 9.67 5.28 0.35
N LEU A 160 8.61 4.74 0.92
CA LEU A 160 7.87 3.60 0.42
C LEU A 160 6.43 3.98 0.13
N LYS A 161 5.91 3.45 -0.95
CA LYS A 161 4.48 3.42 -1.25
C LYS A 161 4.01 1.97 -1.22
N ILE A 162 3.02 1.67 -0.40
CA ILE A 162 2.49 0.30 -0.24
C ILE A 162 1.02 0.30 -0.66
N ASN A 163 0.70 -0.52 -1.64
CA ASN A 163 -0.69 -0.75 -2.06
C ASN A 163 -1.27 -1.93 -1.29
N ALA A 164 -2.57 -1.86 -1.00
CA ALA A 164 -3.31 -2.89 -0.30
C ALA A 164 -3.17 -4.25 -0.99
N GLY A 165 -3.07 -5.29 -0.18
CA GLY A 165 -3.02 -6.66 -0.65
C GLY A 165 -4.41 -7.21 -0.91
N CYS A 166 -4.49 -8.16 -1.85
CA CYS A 166 -5.71 -8.89 -2.14
C CYS A 166 -5.45 -10.37 -1.85
N ALA A 167 -6.25 -10.98 -0.98
CA ALA A 167 -6.15 -12.40 -0.64
C ALA A 167 -6.54 -13.35 -1.81
N LYS A 168 -6.94 -12.80 -2.96
CA LYS A 168 -7.34 -13.52 -4.19
C LYS A 168 -8.51 -14.48 -3.99
N ASP A 169 -9.31 -14.27 -2.95
CA ASP A 169 -10.58 -14.95 -2.73
C ASP A 169 -11.78 -14.06 -3.07
N ARG A 170 -12.96 -14.66 -3.15
CA ARG A 170 -14.19 -13.96 -3.55
C ARG A 170 -14.62 -12.90 -2.54
N LEU A 171 -14.48 -13.14 -1.24
CA LEU A 171 -14.91 -12.21 -0.19
C LEU A 171 -13.98 -10.99 -0.16
N ALA A 172 -12.67 -11.21 -0.25
CA ALA A 172 -11.68 -10.15 -0.39
C ALA A 172 -11.90 -9.34 -1.68
N CYS A 173 -12.24 -9.98 -2.79
CA CYS A 173 -12.51 -9.24 -4.04
C CYS A 173 -13.76 -8.36 -3.93
N ILE A 174 -14.79 -8.80 -3.20
CA ILE A 174 -15.99 -8.00 -2.91
C ILE A 174 -15.66 -6.77 -2.05
N SER A 175 -14.73 -6.86 -1.10
CA SER A 175 -14.37 -5.69 -0.28
C SER A 175 -13.72 -4.55 -1.07
N PHE A 176 -13.17 -4.82 -2.26
CA PHE A 176 -12.64 -3.80 -3.17
C PHE A 176 -13.68 -3.27 -4.18
N ASP A 177 -14.94 -3.73 -4.09
CA ASP A 177 -16.01 -3.42 -5.05
C ASP A 177 -15.63 -3.70 -6.53
N ASN A 178 -14.69 -4.62 -6.74
CA ASN A 178 -14.15 -4.95 -8.06
C ASN A 178 -14.45 -6.40 -8.48
N ILE A 179 -15.49 -7.00 -7.89
CA ILE A 179 -15.86 -8.40 -8.12
C ILE A 179 -16.26 -8.67 -9.59
N TYR A 180 -16.80 -7.66 -10.28
CA TYR A 180 -17.20 -7.77 -11.68
C TYR A 180 -16.01 -7.97 -12.63
N ASN A 181 -14.83 -7.47 -12.27
CA ASN A 181 -13.61 -7.61 -13.07
C ASN A 181 -12.74 -8.78 -12.58
N ALA A 182 -13.29 -9.65 -11.73
CA ALA A 182 -12.57 -10.81 -11.26
C ALA A 182 -12.29 -11.80 -12.40
N GLN A 183 -11.03 -12.09 -12.63
CA GLN A 183 -10.57 -13.13 -13.55
C GLN A 183 -10.41 -14.45 -12.79
N ALA A 184 -11.53 -15.01 -12.34
CA ALA A 184 -11.53 -16.19 -11.48
C ALA A 184 -12.67 -17.15 -11.83
N GLU A 185 -12.44 -18.43 -11.56
CA GLU A 185 -13.41 -19.50 -11.75
C GLU A 185 -14.06 -19.83 -10.40
N TRP A 186 -15.04 -19.03 -9.98
CA TRP A 186 -15.61 -19.13 -8.63
C TRP A 186 -16.36 -20.42 -8.31
N TYR A 187 -16.85 -21.12 -9.34
CA TYR A 187 -17.80 -22.22 -9.19
C TYR A 187 -17.40 -23.44 -10.02
N VAL A 188 -16.12 -23.79 -10.07
CA VAL A 188 -15.66 -25.02 -10.75
C VAL A 188 -16.19 -26.23 -9.97
N PRO A 189 -17.12 -27.03 -10.55
CA PRO A 189 -17.58 -28.22 -9.86
C PRO A 189 -16.45 -29.24 -9.79
N GLY A 190 -16.25 -29.83 -8.61
CA GLY A 190 -15.29 -30.92 -8.46
C GLY A 190 -15.72 -32.16 -9.25
N THR A 191 -14.76 -33.00 -9.64
CA THR A 191 -14.95 -34.22 -10.44
C THR A 191 -16.03 -35.17 -9.90
N LYS A 192 -16.29 -35.16 -8.59
CA LYS A 192 -17.36 -35.95 -7.97
C LYS A 192 -18.75 -35.57 -8.46
N VAL A 193 -19.00 -34.30 -8.77
CA VAL A 193 -20.29 -33.83 -9.30
C VAL A 193 -20.50 -34.33 -10.73
N LEU A 194 -19.42 -34.48 -11.51
CA LEU A 194 -19.48 -34.96 -12.89
C LEU A 194 -19.99 -36.41 -12.98
N PHE A 195 -19.62 -37.26 -12.02
CA PHE A 195 -20.00 -38.67 -12.01
C PHE A 195 -21.20 -38.98 -11.11
N ARG A 196 -21.76 -37.99 -10.41
CA ARG A 196 -22.94 -38.23 -9.57
C ARG A 196 -24.20 -38.23 -10.43
N THR A 197 -25.06 -39.22 -10.22
CA THR A 197 -26.45 -39.15 -10.66
C THR A 197 -27.30 -38.43 -9.60
N PRO A 198 -28.45 -37.85 -9.98
CA PRO A 198 -29.42 -37.38 -8.99
C PRO A 198 -29.87 -38.54 -8.10
N ASN A 199 -29.98 -38.29 -6.79
CA ASN A 199 -30.55 -39.28 -5.87
C ASN A 199 -32.02 -39.53 -6.26
N ALA A 200 -32.47 -40.79 -6.20
CA ALA A 200 -33.88 -41.10 -6.35
C ALA A 200 -34.70 -40.42 -5.23
N GLN A 201 -35.83 -39.83 -5.59
CA GLN A 201 -36.75 -39.17 -4.66
C GLN A 201 -37.47 -40.17 -3.76
#